data_AF-A0A1Y0E9V1-F1
#
_entry.id   AF-A0A1Y0E9V1-F1
#
_cell.length_a   1.000
_cell.length_b   1.000
_cell.length_c   1.000
_cell.angle_alpha   90.00
_cell.angle_beta   90.00
_cell.angle_gamma   90.00
#
_symmetry.space_group_name_H-M   'P 1'
#
loop_
_entity.id
_entity.type
_entity.pdbx_description
1 polymer ?
#
loop_
_entity_poly.entity_id
_entity_poly.type
_entity_poly.pdbx_seq_one_letter_code
_entity_poly.pdbx_strand_id
1 'polypeptide(L)'
;MDRQTLMLELKGLSQVVNADVRDLVYKRHAVSTLADDYEAVNPFHEMLDHLESDLIGAIDLSIYENLSREAGSVFAAQWNQMSVYQQFQYLEDYVRGVSK
;
A
#
# COMPACT_ATOMS: atom_id res chain seq x y z
N MET A 1 -5.78 -21.57 3.61
CA MET A 1 -5.01 -20.37 3.98
C MET A 1 -3.63 -20.81 4.40
N ASP A 2 -2.60 -20.31 3.72
CA ASP A 2 -1.21 -20.66 3.98
C ASP A 2 -0.68 -19.89 5.20
N ARG A 3 0.19 -20.54 5.98
CA ARG A 3 0.77 -19.99 7.22
C ARG A 3 1.58 -18.72 6.97
N GLN A 4 2.05 -18.55 5.74
CA GLN A 4 2.79 -17.41 5.24
C GLN A 4 1.88 -16.18 5.00
N THR A 5 0.69 -16.39 4.43
CA THR A 5 -0.33 -15.32 4.25
C THR A 5 -0.79 -14.76 5.61
N LEU A 6 -0.83 -15.59 6.64
CA LEU A 6 -1.22 -15.21 8.00
C LEU A 6 -0.25 -14.22 8.69
N MET A 7 1.02 -14.17 8.28
CA MET A 7 2.02 -13.26 8.88
C MET A 7 1.92 -11.82 8.34
N LEU A 8 1.55 -11.65 7.07
CA LEU A 8 1.20 -10.34 6.51
C LEU A 8 0.02 -9.73 7.28
N GLU A 9 -1.02 -10.53 7.51
CA GLU A 9 -2.29 -10.09 8.09
C GLU A 9 -2.20 -9.69 9.57
N LEU A 10 -1.40 -10.39 10.39
CA LEU A 10 -1.52 -10.25 11.84
C LEU A 10 -0.53 -9.28 12.51
N LYS A 11 0.64 -9.00 11.93
CA LYS A 11 1.65 -8.13 12.56
C LYS A 11 2.45 -7.24 11.62
N GLY A 12 2.68 -7.67 10.37
CA GLY A 12 3.47 -6.89 9.41
C GLY A 12 2.74 -5.63 8.97
N LEU A 13 1.49 -5.76 8.52
CA LEU A 13 0.76 -4.61 7.97
C LEU A 13 0.44 -3.52 9.01
N SER A 14 0.11 -3.88 10.25
CA SER A 14 -0.18 -2.87 11.28
C SER A 14 1.06 -2.07 11.69
N GLN A 15 2.25 -2.63 11.50
CA GLN A 15 3.53 -1.96 11.73
C GLN A 15 3.99 -1.17 10.51
N VAL A 16 3.68 -1.63 9.29
CA VAL A 16 4.05 -0.98 8.02
C VAL A 16 3.07 0.13 7.62
N VAL A 17 1.77 0.00 7.92
CA VAL A 17 0.75 1.02 7.64
C VAL A 17 0.72 2.04 8.78
N ASN A 18 1.75 2.86 8.83
CA ASN A 18 1.86 4.00 9.73
C ASN A 18 0.96 5.17 9.28
N ALA A 19 1.01 6.32 9.98
CA ALA A 19 0.17 7.46 9.66
C ALA A 19 0.43 8.02 8.25
N ASP A 20 1.69 8.05 7.82
CA ASP A 20 2.09 8.60 6.52
C ASP A 20 1.64 7.70 5.37
N VAL A 21 1.85 6.39 5.50
CA VAL A 21 1.35 5.40 4.54
C VAL A 21 -0.18 5.48 4.45
N ARG A 22 -0.87 5.63 5.58
CA ARG A 22 -2.33 5.74 5.61
C ARG A 22 -2.82 7.01 4.89
N ASP A 23 -2.16 8.14 5.10
CA ASP A 23 -2.50 9.40 4.41
C ASP A 23 -2.30 9.30 2.89
N LEU A 24 -1.20 8.68 2.46
CA LEU A 24 -0.93 8.43 1.04
C LEU A 24 -1.96 7.50 0.40
N VAL A 25 -2.40 6.45 1.11
CA VAL A 25 -3.47 5.55 0.63
C VAL A 25 -4.79 6.32 0.45
N TYR A 26 -5.17 7.17 1.39
CA TYR A 26 -6.38 7.99 1.25
C TYR A 26 -6.28 8.98 0.09
N LYS A 27 -5.13 9.63 -0.08
CA LYS A 27 -4.87 10.55 -1.20
C LYS A 27 -4.95 9.83 -2.53
N ARG A 28 -4.26 8.69 -2.67
CA ARG A 28 -4.31 7.85 -3.88
C ARG A 28 -5.76 7.48 -4.23
N HIS A 29 -6.54 7.02 -3.26
CA HIS A 29 -7.94 6.64 -3.47
C HIS A 29 -8.80 7.81 -3.98
N ALA A 30 -8.67 8.99 -3.34
CA ALA A 30 -9.39 10.19 -3.75
C ALA A 30 -9.02 10.62 -5.18
N VAL A 31 -7.73 10.58 -5.52
CA VAL A 31 -7.23 10.97 -6.84
C VAL A 31 -7.61 9.96 -7.90
N SER A 32 -7.58 8.66 -7.60
CA SER A 32 -8.06 7.61 -8.51
C SER A 32 -9.55 7.80 -8.83
N THR A 33 -10.37 8.12 -7.83
CA THR A 33 -11.80 8.39 -8.05
C THR A 33 -12.00 9.62 -8.94
N LEU A 34 -11.24 10.70 -8.69
CA LEU A 34 -11.28 11.90 -9.52
C LEU A 34 -10.77 11.64 -10.95
N ALA A 35 -9.78 10.78 -11.11
CA ALA A 35 -9.25 10.36 -12.41
C ALA A 35 -10.29 9.56 -13.20
N ASP A 36 -11.01 8.65 -12.54
CA ASP A 36 -12.06 7.82 -13.17
C ASP A 36 -13.27 8.66 -13.62
N ASP A 37 -13.61 9.72 -12.87
CA ASP A 37 -14.76 10.60 -13.14
C ASP A 37 -14.49 11.69 -14.22
N TYR A 38 -13.25 11.84 -14.70
CA TYR A 38 -12.87 12.94 -15.61
C TYR A 38 -12.85 12.52 -17.09
N GLU A 39 -13.81 13.00 -17.88
CA GLU A 39 -13.99 12.62 -19.30
C GLU A 39 -13.05 13.33 -20.31
N ALA A 40 -12.26 14.33 -19.88
CA ALA A 40 -11.31 15.07 -20.75
C ALA A 40 -9.86 14.53 -20.66
N VAL A 41 -8.85 15.30 -21.14
CA VAL A 41 -7.43 15.00 -20.85
C VAL A 41 -7.25 15.02 -19.35
N ASN A 42 -7.12 13.83 -18.76
CA ASN A 42 -7.15 13.63 -17.32
C ASN A 42 -5.87 14.20 -16.66
N PRO A 43 -5.97 15.33 -15.93
CA PRO A 43 -4.82 15.98 -15.32
C PRO A 43 -4.33 15.24 -14.07
N PHE A 44 -5.08 14.24 -13.60
CA PHE A 44 -4.80 13.53 -12.35
C PHE A 44 -3.90 12.30 -12.55
N HIS A 45 -3.62 11.88 -13.78
CA HIS A 45 -2.71 10.76 -14.04
C HIS A 45 -1.29 11.03 -13.53
N GLU A 46 -0.72 12.19 -13.83
CA GLU A 46 0.62 12.54 -13.34
C GLU A 46 0.66 12.62 -11.81
N MET A 47 -0.41 13.16 -11.20
CA MET A 47 -0.53 13.21 -9.74
C MET A 47 -0.70 11.81 -9.12
N LEU A 48 -1.42 10.91 -9.80
CA LEU A 48 -1.59 9.53 -9.37
C LEU A 48 -0.25 8.77 -9.44
N ASP A 49 0.51 8.91 -10.53
CA ASP A 49 1.82 8.30 -10.70
C ASP A 49 2.80 8.76 -9.59
N HIS A 50 2.79 10.04 -9.24
CA HIS A 50 3.59 10.57 -8.13
C HIS A 50 3.16 9.98 -6.79
N LEU A 51 1.86 9.92 -6.51
CA LEU A 51 1.33 9.35 -5.27
C LEU A 51 1.66 7.86 -5.15
N GLU A 52 1.62 7.11 -6.25
CA GLU A 52 1.99 5.69 -6.27
C GLU A 52 3.48 5.48 -6.01
N SER A 53 4.34 6.31 -6.59
CA SER A 53 5.77 6.32 -6.30
C SER A 53 6.07 6.65 -4.84
N ASP A 54 5.42 7.68 -4.29
CA ASP A 54 5.58 8.08 -2.89
C ASP A 54 5.10 6.99 -1.94
N LEU A 55 3.99 6.33 -2.27
CA LEU A 55 3.44 5.22 -1.49
C LEU A 55 4.38 4.01 -1.48
N ILE A 56 4.97 3.65 -2.62
CA ILE A 56 5.99 2.59 -2.69
C ILE A 56 7.18 2.93 -1.79
N GLY A 57 7.72 4.15 -1.90
CA GLY A 57 8.85 4.59 -1.08
C GLY A 57 8.53 4.62 0.42
N ALA A 58 7.32 5.07 0.79
CA ALA A 58 6.87 5.10 2.18
C ALA A 58 6.71 3.69 2.77
N ILE A 59 6.23 2.73 1.98
CA ILE A 59 6.15 1.32 2.40
C ILE A 59 7.54 0.74 2.61
N ASP A 60 8.46 0.93 1.67
CA ASP A 60 9.84 0.44 1.79
C ASP A 60 10.54 1.01 3.04
N LEU A 61 10.38 2.31 3.27
CA LEU A 61 10.88 2.97 4.48
C LEU A 61 10.23 2.39 5.74
N SER A 62 8.91 2.23 5.75
CA SER A 62 8.21 1.73 6.94
C SER A 62 8.54 0.26 7.23
N ILE A 63 8.79 -0.56 6.22
CA ILE A 63 9.31 -1.92 6.40
C ILE A 63 10.66 -1.89 7.10
N TYR A 64 11.57 -1.01 6.65
CA TYR A 64 12.90 -0.87 7.22
C TYR A 64 12.88 -0.35 8.67
N GLU A 65 12.03 0.63 8.98
CA GLU A 65 11.98 1.27 10.28
C GLU A 65 11.20 0.47 11.33
N ASN A 66 10.09 -0.17 10.94
CA ASN A 66 9.15 -0.74 11.91
C ASN A 66 9.24 -2.27 12.05
N LEU A 67 9.94 -2.96 11.15
CA LEU A 67 10.15 -4.41 11.23
C LEU A 67 11.59 -4.74 11.62
N SER A 68 11.77 -5.88 12.33
CA SER A 68 13.13 -6.45 12.47
C SER A 68 13.68 -6.83 11.10
N ARG A 69 14.99 -6.97 10.97
CA ARG A 69 15.63 -7.32 9.69
C ARG A 69 15.07 -8.62 9.09
N GLU A 70 14.85 -9.62 9.93
CA GLU A 70 14.29 -10.91 9.52
C GLU A 70 12.82 -10.77 9.11
N ALA A 71 12.02 -10.02 9.88
CA ALA A 71 10.62 -9.78 9.58
C ALA A 71 10.43 -8.94 8.31
N GLY A 72 11.25 -7.90 8.12
CA GLY A 72 11.24 -7.04 6.94
C GLY A 72 11.63 -7.79 5.66
N SER A 73 12.62 -8.69 5.73
CA SER A 73 13.00 -9.54 4.59
C SER A 73 11.86 -10.47 4.16
N VAL A 74 11.19 -11.11 5.13
CA VAL A 74 10.03 -11.98 4.84
C VAL A 74 8.86 -11.16 4.31
N PHE A 75 8.56 -10.01 4.91
CA PHE A 75 7.51 -9.11 4.45
C PHE A 75 7.76 -8.65 3.02
N ALA A 76 8.94 -8.10 2.73
CA ALA A 76 9.30 -7.62 1.40
C ALA A 76 9.24 -8.74 0.35
N ALA A 77 9.68 -9.95 0.70
CA ALA A 77 9.59 -11.09 -0.22
C ALA A 77 8.14 -11.45 -0.57
N GLN A 78 7.22 -11.39 0.38
CA GLN A 78 5.80 -11.64 0.14
C GLN A 78 5.12 -10.45 -0.55
N TRP A 79 5.47 -9.24 -0.15
CA TRP A 79 5.00 -7.99 -0.75
C TRP A 79 5.31 -7.97 -2.25
N ASN A 80 6.55 -8.28 -2.62
CA ASN A 80 7.01 -8.30 -4.01
C ASN A 80 6.49 -9.48 -4.84
N GLN A 81 5.81 -10.46 -4.24
CA GLN A 81 5.08 -11.50 -5.00
C GLN A 81 3.74 -10.97 -5.53
N MET A 82 3.17 -9.95 -4.90
CA MET A 82 1.97 -9.27 -5.38
C MET A 82 2.35 -8.29 -6.49
N SER A 83 1.48 -8.17 -7.50
CA SER A 83 1.60 -7.06 -8.46
C SER A 83 1.36 -5.72 -7.76
N VAL A 84 1.90 -4.63 -8.31
CA VAL A 84 1.69 -3.27 -7.77
C VAL A 84 0.20 -2.95 -7.59
N TYR A 85 -0.63 -3.37 -8.55
CA TYR A 85 -2.09 -3.24 -8.43
C TYR A 85 -2.66 -4.00 -7.23
N GLN A 86 -2.24 -5.26 -7.02
CA GLN A 86 -2.68 -6.08 -5.87
C GLN A 86 -2.21 -5.49 -4.54
N GLN A 87 -0.98 -4.96 -4.49
CA GLN A 87 -0.42 -4.28 -3.32
C GLN A 87 -1.28 -3.08 -2.92
N PHE A 88 -1.61 -2.21 -3.88
CA PHE A 88 -2.45 -1.03 -3.62
C PHE A 88 -3.87 -1.40 -3.22
N GLN A 89 -4.48 -2.37 -3.90
CA GLN A 89 -5.80 -2.87 -3.52
C GLN A 89 -5.80 -3.42 -2.09
N TYR A 90 -4.77 -4.18 -1.71
CA TYR A 90 -4.64 -4.74 -0.37
C TYR A 90 -4.46 -3.65 0.70
N LEU A 91 -3.72 -2.57 0.41
CA LEU A 91 -3.59 -1.42 1.31
C LEU A 91 -4.90 -0.65 1.48
N GLU A 92 -5.64 -0.45 0.39
CA GLU A 92 -6.94 0.21 0.45
C GLU A 92 -7.95 -0.59 1.27
N ASP A 93 -8.03 -1.90 1.02
CA ASP A 93 -8.94 -2.79 1.77
C ASP A 93 -8.57 -2.82 3.27
N TYR A 94 -7.28 -2.82 3.59
CA TYR A 94 -6.79 -2.76 4.97
C TYR A 94 -7.12 -1.42 5.65
N VAL A 95 -6.81 -0.28 5.01
CA VAL A 95 -7.04 1.05 5.58
C VAL A 95 -8.54 1.34 5.75
N ARG A 96 -9.37 0.85 4.84
CA ARG A 96 -10.84 1.00 4.90
C ARG A 96 -11.51 0.00 5.85
N GLY A 97 -10.75 -0.94 6.42
CA GLY A 97 -11.27 -1.95 7.34
C GLY A 97 -12.19 -2.99 6.67
N VAL A 98 -12.02 -3.19 5.36
CA VAL A 98 -12.75 -4.21 4.57
C VAL A 98 -12.12 -5.59 4.79
N SER A 99 -10.81 -5.65 5.04
CA SER A 99 -10.14 -6.87 5.50
C SER A 99 -10.41 -7.11 6.99
N LYS A 100 -11.25 -8.10 7.31
CA LYS A 100 -11.47 -8.67 8.65
C LYS A 100 -11.10 -10.13 8.69
#